data_AF-A0A6L8E4F9-F1
#
_entry.id   AF-A0A6L8E4F9-F1
#
_cell.length_a   1.000
_cell.length_b   1.000
_cell.length_c   1.000
_cell.angle_alpha   90.00
_cell.angle_beta   90.00
_cell.angle_gamma   90.00
#
_symmetry.space_group_name_H-M   'P 1'
#
loop_
_entity.id
_entity.type
_entity.pdbx_description
1 polymer ?
#
loop_
_entity_poly.entity_id
_entity_poly.type
_entity_poly.pdbx_seq_one_letter_code
_entity_poly.pdbx_strand_id
1 'polypeptide(L)'
;MNTACTIAKTAALAPMPSPSAATAMRLSDRSLIRRRRAYRTSCQNIMLPVTYGARPGFIPAGRSWTGAPPQPGRLRATHAARCVASASRPDPTGRPYNRGMTTTDDAPKTDWNSLNDRLVAALKPFAAPLAISFHAPGETPPAPRVEPNYPEPNEHGRTGQVPAGCVFWIQGAGDTFATVAADHANCSVGSYTHGFITLEEAATKDDVGAVLEAGWVDQAAVMGLPHVAERPESVVYGPLAERNTPPDVVLLRINGLGLMTLKDAFPEMPIEGKPQCHIVAMAKDRSVVAASVGCALSRSRTGMRSEEMTCVIPGARLAEVVDTLEATVGLDRMMASYASADAKRFG
;
A
#
# COMPACT_ATOMS: atom_id res chain seq x y z
N MET A 1 51.49 -10.93 -47.20
CA MET A 1 52.74 -10.17 -47.41
C MET A 1 52.77 -9.05 -46.37
N ASN A 2 53.16 -9.38 -45.15
CA ASN A 2 54.47 -9.10 -44.53
C ASN A 2 54.78 -7.61 -44.40
N THR A 3 54.73 -7.06 -43.18
CA THR A 3 55.93 -6.71 -42.41
C THR A 3 55.57 -6.59 -40.93
N ALA A 4 56.34 -7.27 -40.09
CA ALA A 4 56.23 -7.32 -38.65
C ALA A 4 56.95 -6.15 -37.98
N CYS A 5 56.52 -5.76 -36.78
CA CYS A 5 57.41 -5.15 -35.80
C CYS A 5 57.11 -5.73 -34.42
N THR A 6 58.12 -6.39 -33.87
CA THR A 6 58.15 -7.06 -32.57
C THR A 6 59.08 -6.25 -31.68
N ILE A 7 58.66 -5.80 -30.50
CA ILE A 7 59.54 -5.66 -29.33
C ILE A 7 58.74 -6.05 -28.08
N ALA A 8 59.34 -6.95 -27.31
CA ALA A 8 58.85 -7.45 -26.03
C ALA A 8 59.68 -6.87 -24.86
N LYS A 9 59.11 -7.08 -23.66
CA LYS A 9 59.76 -7.39 -22.35
C LYS A 9 59.82 -6.33 -21.23
N THR A 10 58.96 -6.59 -20.24
CA THR A 10 59.18 -6.76 -18.77
C THR A 10 59.77 -5.66 -17.89
N ALA A 11 59.00 -5.26 -16.87
CA ALA A 11 59.32 -5.17 -15.42
C ALA A 11 58.12 -4.50 -14.72
N ALA A 12 57.74 -4.68 -13.45
CA ALA A 12 57.94 -5.64 -12.38
C ALA A 12 56.85 -5.27 -11.34
N LEU A 13 56.19 -6.25 -10.73
CA LEU A 13 55.20 -6.01 -9.67
C LEU A 13 55.88 -5.47 -8.41
N ALA A 14 55.29 -4.45 -7.78
CA ALA A 14 55.61 -4.00 -6.43
C ALA A 14 54.48 -4.39 -5.44
N PRO A 15 54.79 -4.73 -4.18
CA PRO A 15 53.89 -5.48 -3.29
C PRO A 15 52.97 -4.59 -2.43
N MET A 16 51.84 -5.18 -2.04
CA MET A 16 50.91 -4.67 -1.04
C MET A 16 51.48 -4.76 0.38
N PRO A 17 51.20 -3.80 1.29
CA PRO A 17 51.51 -3.95 2.70
C PRO A 17 50.40 -4.70 3.46
N SER A 18 50.82 -5.68 4.26
CA SER A 18 50.03 -6.46 5.23
C SER A 18 49.87 -5.74 6.59
N PRO A 19 48.88 -6.11 7.42
CA PRO A 19 48.51 -5.37 8.63
C PRO A 19 49.38 -5.73 9.84
N SER A 20 49.68 -4.75 10.70
CA SER A 20 50.27 -5.00 12.02
C SER A 20 49.19 -5.10 13.10
N ALA A 21 49.41 -6.01 14.04
CA ALA A 21 48.59 -6.23 15.21
C ALA A 21 49.29 -5.70 16.46
N ALA A 22 48.45 -5.34 17.44
CA ALA A 22 48.67 -5.23 18.88
C ALA A 22 49.19 -3.90 19.46
N THR A 23 48.31 -3.20 20.17
CA THR A 23 48.60 -2.70 21.53
C THR A 23 47.33 -2.76 22.38
N ALA A 24 47.52 -3.18 23.62
CA ALA A 24 46.59 -3.85 24.50
C ALA A 24 45.52 -2.96 25.17
N MET A 25 44.34 -3.54 25.32
CA MET A 25 43.23 -3.07 26.15
C MET A 25 43.49 -3.46 27.62
N ARG A 26 43.31 -2.50 28.54
CA ARG A 26 43.29 -2.70 29.99
C ARG A 26 41.90 -2.39 30.51
N LEU A 27 41.47 -3.24 31.46
CA LEU A 27 40.43 -3.00 32.50
C LEU A 27 38.98 -2.92 31.99
N SER A 28 37.94 -3.34 32.69
CA SER A 28 37.72 -4.27 33.80
C SER A 28 36.21 -4.23 34.09
N ASP A 29 35.64 -5.39 34.40
CA ASP A 29 34.56 -5.59 35.38
C ASP A 29 33.08 -5.27 35.03
N ARG A 30 32.23 -6.16 35.57
CA ARG A 30 30.78 -6.09 35.85
C ARG A 30 29.82 -6.40 34.70
N SER A 31 29.40 -7.66 34.54
CA SER A 31 28.30 -8.32 35.26
C SER A 31 26.91 -7.86 34.79
N LEU A 32 26.09 -8.83 34.34
CA LEU A 32 24.69 -9.07 34.74
C LEU A 32 23.96 -10.00 33.73
N ILE A 33 23.66 -11.21 34.21
CA ILE A 33 22.32 -11.83 34.22
C ILE A 33 21.68 -12.34 32.89
N ARG A 34 21.66 -13.70 32.86
CA ARG A 34 20.56 -14.64 32.53
C ARG A 34 20.07 -14.86 31.09
N ARG A 35 20.31 -16.13 30.69
CA ARG A 35 19.36 -17.15 30.19
C ARG A 35 18.69 -16.91 28.83
N ARG A 36 19.27 -17.48 27.78
CA ARG A 36 18.53 -17.98 26.61
C ARG A 36 18.30 -19.49 26.77
N ARG A 37 17.02 -19.88 26.86
CA ARG A 37 16.59 -21.29 26.84
C ARG A 37 16.43 -21.69 25.38
N ALA A 38 17.21 -22.68 24.97
CA ALA A 38 17.07 -23.35 23.68
C ALA A 38 15.76 -24.16 23.66
N TYR A 39 14.99 -24.05 22.58
CA TYR A 39 14.07 -25.10 22.16
C TYR A 39 14.52 -25.60 20.79
N ARG A 40 15.21 -26.74 20.82
CA ARG A 40 15.29 -27.66 19.68
C ARG A 40 14.01 -28.48 19.70
N THR A 41 13.26 -28.45 18.61
CA THR A 41 12.36 -29.55 18.26
C THR A 41 12.53 -29.82 16.77
N SER A 42 13.21 -30.93 16.51
CA SER A 42 13.37 -31.56 15.22
C SER A 42 12.07 -32.27 14.88
N CYS A 43 11.41 -31.87 13.79
CA CYS A 43 10.44 -32.71 13.10
C CYS A 43 10.90 -32.85 11.64
N GLN A 44 11.56 -33.96 11.37
CA GLN A 44 11.66 -34.53 10.03
C GLN A 44 10.26 -35.00 9.63
N ASN A 45 9.78 -34.59 8.45
CA ASN A 45 8.71 -35.29 7.74
C ASN A 45 8.98 -35.22 6.23
N ILE A 46 9.61 -36.30 5.76
CA ILE A 46 9.24 -37.13 4.60
C ILE A 46 8.55 -36.37 3.44
N MET A 47 9.32 -36.10 2.38
CA MET A 47 8.78 -35.85 1.04
C MET A 47 8.17 -37.14 0.49
N LEU A 48 6.92 -37.09 0.06
CA LEU A 48 6.35 -38.04 -0.90
C LEU A 48 6.25 -37.34 -2.26
N PRO A 49 6.71 -37.96 -3.37
CA PRO A 49 6.54 -37.38 -4.69
C PRO A 49 5.10 -37.59 -5.19
N VAL A 50 4.43 -36.50 -5.54
CA VAL A 50 3.18 -36.54 -6.30
C VAL A 50 3.54 -36.62 -7.78
N THR A 51 3.31 -37.78 -8.38
CA THR A 51 3.41 -37.97 -9.84
C THR A 51 2.12 -37.52 -10.50
N TYR A 52 2.22 -36.52 -11.40
CA TYR A 52 1.12 -36.14 -12.30
C TYR A 52 1.03 -37.16 -13.44
N GLY A 53 0.03 -38.05 -13.37
CA GLY A 53 -0.35 -38.94 -14.47
C GLY A 53 -1.51 -38.36 -15.27
N ALA A 54 -1.24 -37.87 -16.47
CA ALA A 54 -2.26 -37.48 -17.44
C ALA A 54 -2.90 -38.72 -18.07
N ARG A 55 -4.24 -38.81 -18.07
CA ARG A 55 -5.01 -39.59 -19.06
C ARG A 55 -6.35 -38.90 -19.40
N PRO A 56 -6.78 -38.94 -20.67
CA PRO A 56 -7.94 -38.20 -21.16
C PRO A 56 -9.24 -39.01 -21.12
N GLY A 57 -10.36 -38.28 -20.97
CA GLY A 57 -11.65 -38.59 -21.59
C GLY A 57 -12.57 -39.57 -20.88
N PHE A 58 -13.63 -39.05 -20.24
CA PHE A 58 -15.00 -39.58 -20.38
C PHE A 58 -16.02 -38.57 -19.81
N ILE A 59 -16.94 -38.08 -20.65
CA ILE A 59 -18.09 -37.26 -20.26
C ILE A 59 -19.34 -38.15 -20.31
N PRO A 60 -20.12 -38.32 -19.24
CA PRO A 60 -21.50 -38.73 -19.36
C PRO A 60 -22.42 -37.51 -19.31
N ALA A 61 -23.19 -37.35 -20.38
CA ALA A 61 -24.31 -36.45 -20.47
C ALA A 61 -25.45 -36.88 -19.52
N GLY A 62 -26.20 -35.89 -18.99
CA GLY A 62 -27.59 -36.08 -18.60
C GLY A 62 -27.91 -35.84 -17.12
N ARG A 63 -28.35 -34.62 -16.81
CA ARG A 63 -29.60 -34.37 -16.10
C ARG A 63 -29.98 -32.89 -16.17
N SER A 64 -31.04 -32.64 -16.94
CA SER A 64 -31.71 -31.35 -17.07
C SER A 64 -32.37 -30.94 -15.75
N TRP A 65 -31.98 -29.78 -15.22
CA TRP A 65 -32.74 -29.08 -14.18
C TRP A 65 -33.86 -28.29 -14.86
N THR A 66 -35.08 -28.82 -14.84
CA THR A 66 -36.30 -28.06 -15.17
C THR A 66 -36.92 -27.55 -13.86
N GLY A 67 -36.44 -26.41 -13.37
CA GLY A 67 -37.10 -25.62 -12.35
C GLY A 67 -37.72 -24.39 -13.00
N ALA A 68 -39.05 -24.35 -13.13
CA ALA A 68 -39.78 -23.20 -13.64
C ALA A 68 -39.69 -22.01 -12.66
N PRO A 69 -39.64 -20.76 -13.14
CA PRO A 69 -39.66 -19.58 -12.27
C PRO A 69 -41.07 -19.34 -11.68
N PRO A 70 -41.19 -18.81 -10.45
CA PRO A 70 -42.48 -18.52 -9.85
C PRO A 70 -43.14 -17.29 -10.51
N GLN A 71 -44.43 -17.41 -10.77
CA GLN A 71 -45.29 -16.34 -11.31
C GLN A 71 -45.53 -15.22 -10.28
N PRO A 72 -45.67 -13.95 -10.71
CA PRO A 72 -45.94 -12.83 -9.81
C PRO A 72 -47.40 -12.84 -9.32
N GLY A 73 -47.57 -13.08 -8.01
CA GLY A 73 -48.85 -12.96 -7.32
C GLY A 73 -49.27 -11.50 -7.15
N ARG A 74 -50.50 -11.19 -7.58
CA ARG A 74 -51.19 -9.92 -7.34
C ARG A 74 -51.37 -9.67 -5.83
N LEU A 75 -50.70 -8.66 -5.29
CA LEU A 75 -51.03 -8.09 -3.99
C LEU A 75 -51.92 -6.86 -4.17
N ARG A 76 -53.10 -6.93 -3.54
CA ARG A 76 -54.08 -5.85 -3.46
C ARG A 76 -53.54 -4.73 -2.58
N ALA A 77 -53.67 -3.50 -3.07
CA ALA A 77 -53.41 -2.28 -2.33
C ALA A 77 -54.51 -2.03 -1.29
N THR A 78 -54.14 -1.97 -0.01
CA THR A 78 -54.87 -1.23 1.02
C THR A 78 -53.89 -0.81 2.10
N HIS A 79 -53.50 0.47 2.12
CA HIS A 79 -53.46 1.32 3.32
C HIS A 79 -52.91 2.70 2.94
N ALA A 80 -53.82 3.67 2.95
CA ALA A 80 -53.50 5.08 2.99
C ALA A 80 -53.12 5.45 4.43
N ALA A 81 -51.90 5.92 4.64
CA ALA A 81 -51.49 6.56 5.89
C ALA A 81 -51.20 8.03 5.60
N ARG A 82 -51.97 8.89 6.29
CA ARG A 82 -51.99 10.34 6.18
C ARG A 82 -50.65 10.96 6.61
N CYS A 83 -50.08 11.82 5.76
CA CYS A 83 -49.11 12.82 6.18
C CYS A 83 -49.84 13.93 6.94
N VAL A 84 -49.52 14.11 8.23
CA VAL A 84 -49.92 15.29 9.00
C VAL A 84 -48.77 16.29 8.93
N ALA A 85 -48.95 17.35 8.15
CA ALA A 85 -48.05 18.49 8.15
C ALA A 85 -48.33 19.35 9.40
N SER A 86 -47.34 19.50 10.29
CA SER A 86 -47.42 20.45 11.41
C SER A 86 -47.06 21.85 10.91
N ALA A 87 -48.08 22.67 10.66
CA ALA A 87 -47.92 24.09 10.42
C ALA A 87 -47.70 24.83 11.76
N SER A 88 -46.49 25.34 11.98
CA SER A 88 -46.18 26.23 13.09
C SER A 88 -46.77 27.62 12.82
N ARG A 89 -47.57 28.13 13.76
CA ARG A 89 -48.10 29.51 13.73
C ARG A 89 -46.99 30.52 14.06
N PRO A 90 -46.98 31.73 13.47
CA PRO A 90 -46.05 32.79 13.86
C PRO A 90 -46.49 33.48 15.16
N ASP A 91 -45.51 33.80 16.01
CA ASP A 91 -45.63 34.61 17.23
C ASP A 91 -45.95 36.08 16.87
N PRO A 92 -46.96 36.72 17.50
CA PRO A 92 -47.38 38.09 17.18
C PRO A 92 -46.57 39.19 17.91
N THR A 93 -45.45 38.90 18.56
CA THR A 93 -44.67 39.93 19.27
C THR A 93 -43.48 40.42 18.45
N GLY A 94 -43.68 41.56 17.75
CA GLY A 94 -42.67 42.24 16.92
C GLY A 94 -41.46 42.78 17.68
N ARG A 95 -40.59 41.89 18.16
CA ARG A 95 -39.24 42.23 18.67
C ARG A 95 -38.20 41.83 17.62
N PRO A 96 -37.29 42.74 17.22
CA PRO A 96 -36.23 42.40 16.29
C PRO A 96 -35.29 41.38 16.96
N TYR A 97 -35.22 40.18 16.40
CA TYR A 97 -34.26 39.17 16.80
C TYR A 97 -32.89 39.57 16.23
N ASN A 98 -32.05 40.20 17.06
CA ASN A 98 -30.64 40.39 16.76
C ASN A 98 -29.96 39.01 16.70
N ARG A 99 -30.00 38.38 15.52
CA ARG A 99 -29.15 37.23 15.21
C ARG A 99 -27.73 37.77 15.01
N GLY A 100 -26.99 37.85 16.10
CA GLY A 100 -25.53 37.92 16.04
C GLY A 100 -25.07 36.76 15.16
N MET A 101 -24.50 37.09 14.01
CA MET A 101 -23.91 36.14 13.09
C MET A 101 -22.58 35.71 13.69
N THR A 102 -22.63 34.75 14.62
CA THR A 102 -21.47 33.92 14.92
C THR A 102 -21.25 33.06 13.68
N THR A 103 -20.22 33.40 12.91
CA THR A 103 -19.63 32.54 11.89
C THR A 103 -19.06 31.32 12.59
N THR A 104 -19.89 30.31 12.82
CA THR A 104 -19.42 28.99 13.23
C THR A 104 -18.89 28.31 11.97
N ASP A 105 -17.58 28.41 11.74
CA ASP A 105 -16.80 27.48 10.91
C ASP A 105 -16.70 26.10 11.62
N ASP A 106 -17.82 25.59 12.14
CA ASP A 106 -17.90 24.31 12.87
C ASP A 106 -18.44 23.21 11.95
N ALA A 107 -17.87 23.09 10.76
CA ALA A 107 -17.93 21.81 10.08
C ALA A 107 -17.15 20.81 10.95
N PRO A 108 -17.73 19.66 11.35
CA PRO A 108 -17.04 18.71 12.22
C PRO A 108 -15.74 18.26 11.54
N LYS A 109 -14.60 18.63 12.14
CA LYS A 109 -13.28 18.19 11.70
C LYS A 109 -13.25 16.67 11.72
N THR A 110 -12.89 16.06 10.60
CA THR A 110 -12.77 14.60 10.51
C THR A 110 -11.81 14.09 11.58
N ASP A 111 -12.28 13.15 12.39
CA ASP A 111 -11.47 12.50 13.43
C ASP A 111 -10.64 11.39 12.80
N TRP A 112 -9.43 11.74 12.35
CA TRP A 112 -8.49 10.79 11.74
C TRP A 112 -8.00 9.72 12.70
N ASN A 113 -7.96 10.02 14.00
CA ASN A 113 -7.58 9.07 15.03
C ASN A 113 -8.65 7.99 15.19
N SER A 114 -9.92 8.38 15.25
CA SER A 114 -11.04 7.43 15.24
C SER A 114 -11.06 6.58 13.98
N LEU A 115 -10.90 7.18 12.79
CA LEU A 115 -10.86 6.41 11.53
C LEU A 115 -9.68 5.45 11.46
N ASN A 116 -8.52 5.83 11.99
CA ASN A 116 -7.37 4.95 12.15
C ASN A 116 -7.71 3.71 13.00
N ASP A 117 -8.27 3.93 14.20
CA ASP A 117 -8.55 2.84 15.13
C ASP A 117 -9.57 1.85 14.55
N ARG A 118 -10.58 2.37 13.86
CA ARG A 118 -11.60 1.58 13.18
C ARG A 118 -11.00 0.77 12.01
N LEU A 119 -10.12 1.37 11.20
CA LEU A 119 -9.36 0.64 10.17
C LEU A 119 -8.50 -0.48 10.77
N VAL A 120 -7.78 -0.18 11.85
CA VAL A 120 -6.92 -1.16 12.53
C VAL A 120 -7.77 -2.31 13.08
N ALA A 121 -8.92 -2.02 13.67
CA ALA A 121 -9.85 -3.03 14.19
C ALA A 121 -10.45 -3.91 13.09
N ALA A 122 -10.80 -3.31 11.94
CA ALA A 122 -11.40 -4.02 10.81
C ALA A 122 -10.39 -4.90 10.06
N LEU A 123 -9.22 -4.36 9.74
CA LEU A 123 -8.29 -4.98 8.79
C LEU A 123 -7.01 -5.57 9.42
N LYS A 124 -6.71 -5.21 10.67
CA LYS A 124 -5.50 -5.66 11.40
C LYS A 124 -4.21 -5.55 10.56
N PRO A 125 -3.89 -4.35 10.04
CA PRO A 125 -2.73 -4.16 9.19
C PRO A 125 -1.42 -4.44 9.93
N PHE A 126 -0.35 -4.72 9.18
CA PHE A 126 1.00 -5.02 9.70
C PHE A 126 1.72 -3.82 10.31
N ALA A 127 1.26 -2.63 10.00
CA ALA A 127 1.80 -1.37 10.48
C ALA A 127 0.66 -0.34 10.59
N ALA A 128 0.95 0.82 11.20
CA ALA A 128 -0.01 1.91 11.26
C ALA A 128 -0.49 2.29 9.86
N PRO A 129 -1.80 2.54 9.66
CA PRO A 129 -2.31 3.20 8.47
C PRO A 129 -1.51 4.46 8.15
N LEU A 130 -1.01 4.55 6.93
CA LEU A 130 -0.12 5.62 6.49
C LEU A 130 -0.91 6.65 5.71
N ALA A 131 -0.92 7.89 6.18
CA ALA A 131 -1.41 9.02 5.41
C ALA A 131 -0.32 9.53 4.45
N ILE A 132 -0.71 9.78 3.20
CA ILE A 132 0.14 10.36 2.16
C ILE A 132 -0.55 11.62 1.64
N SER A 133 0.17 12.75 1.67
CA SER A 133 -0.27 14.04 1.15
C SER A 133 0.75 14.57 0.15
N PHE A 134 0.26 15.00 -1.00
CA PHE A 134 1.05 15.58 -2.07
C PHE A 134 0.88 17.10 -2.04
N HIS A 135 1.98 17.81 -2.19
CA HIS A 135 2.01 19.27 -2.08
C HIS A 135 2.47 19.88 -3.40
N ALA A 136 1.67 20.82 -3.90
CA ALA A 136 1.94 21.52 -5.15
C ALA A 136 3.17 22.45 -5.02
N PRO A 137 3.76 22.87 -6.14
CA PRO A 137 4.87 23.83 -6.13
C PRO A 137 4.53 25.11 -5.35
N GLY A 138 5.41 25.50 -4.43
CA GLY A 138 5.25 26.67 -3.56
C GLY A 138 4.43 26.44 -2.29
N GLU A 139 3.85 25.25 -2.10
CA GLU A 139 3.22 24.87 -0.83
C GLU A 139 4.27 24.45 0.21
N THR A 140 4.14 24.96 1.43
CA THR A 140 4.99 24.51 2.53
C THR A 140 4.40 23.25 3.14
N PRO A 141 5.10 22.10 3.12
CA PRO A 141 4.59 20.88 3.72
C PRO A 141 4.50 21.02 5.25
N PRO A 142 3.47 20.45 5.89
CA PRO A 142 3.27 20.53 7.34
C PRO A 142 4.20 19.60 8.16
N ALA A 143 5.32 19.18 7.59
CA ALA A 143 6.29 18.28 8.20
C ALA A 143 7.71 18.67 7.77
N PRO A 144 8.72 18.47 8.63
CA PRO A 144 10.11 18.70 8.23
C PRO A 144 10.48 17.74 7.11
N ARG A 145 11.31 18.20 6.17
CA ARG A 145 11.90 17.33 5.16
C ARG A 145 12.82 16.32 5.83
N VAL A 146 12.83 15.08 5.35
CA VAL A 146 13.81 14.08 5.75
C VAL A 146 15.24 14.60 5.52
N GLU A 147 16.11 14.40 6.50
CA GLU A 147 17.48 14.90 6.44
C GLU A 147 18.21 14.28 5.23
N PRO A 148 18.78 15.08 4.32
CA PRO A 148 19.54 14.62 3.15
C PRO A 148 20.67 13.63 3.49
N ASN A 149 20.53 12.38 3.07
CA ASN A 149 21.57 11.36 3.16
C ASN A 149 21.59 10.48 1.89
N TYR A 150 22.20 11.02 0.83
CA TYR A 150 22.30 10.34 -0.45
C TYR A 150 23.55 9.47 -0.53
N PRO A 151 23.46 8.22 -1.01
CA PRO A 151 24.64 7.48 -1.42
C PRO A 151 25.27 8.12 -2.67
N GLU A 152 26.53 7.78 -2.93
CA GLU A 152 27.17 8.10 -4.21
C GLU A 152 26.29 7.61 -5.37
N PRO A 153 26.15 8.39 -6.46
CA PRO A 153 25.40 7.96 -7.63
C PRO A 153 25.93 6.63 -8.19
N ASN A 154 25.02 5.83 -8.76
CA ASN A 154 25.43 4.64 -9.50
C ASN A 154 26.20 5.02 -10.79
N GLU A 155 26.69 4.02 -11.52
CA GLU A 155 27.43 4.24 -12.78
C GLU A 155 26.64 4.98 -13.87
N HIS A 156 25.32 5.09 -13.71
CA HIS A 156 24.40 5.81 -14.60
C HIS A 156 23.93 7.15 -14.00
N GLY A 157 24.52 7.60 -12.90
CA GLY A 157 24.24 8.89 -12.26
C GLY A 157 22.96 8.94 -11.43
N ARG A 158 22.26 7.81 -11.22
CA ARG A 158 21.07 7.75 -10.38
C ARG A 158 21.44 7.69 -8.91
N THR A 159 20.81 8.55 -8.10
CA THR A 159 20.88 8.54 -6.63
C THR A 159 19.54 8.98 -6.03
N GLY A 160 19.29 8.62 -4.78
CA GLY A 160 18.12 9.01 -4.00
C GLY A 160 18.30 8.59 -2.54
N GLN A 161 17.52 9.16 -1.63
CA GLN A 161 17.60 8.88 -0.18
C GLN A 161 17.40 7.39 0.14
N VAL A 162 16.60 6.72 -0.66
CA VAL A 162 16.19 5.32 -0.47
C VAL A 162 16.25 4.55 -1.79
N PRO A 163 16.32 3.21 -1.75
CA PRO A 163 16.30 2.38 -2.97
C PRO A 163 15.05 2.55 -3.84
N ALA A 164 13.93 2.99 -3.27
CA ALA A 164 12.69 3.35 -3.98
C ALA A 164 11.73 4.12 -3.06
N GLY A 165 10.86 4.93 -3.64
CA GLY A 165 9.83 5.68 -2.89
C GLY A 165 8.93 4.81 -2.00
N CYS A 166 8.68 3.54 -2.34
CA CYS A 166 7.91 2.62 -1.49
C CYS A 166 8.58 2.31 -0.13
N VAL A 167 9.88 2.61 0.04
CA VAL A 167 10.56 2.53 1.33
C VAL A 167 10.05 3.60 2.30
N PHE A 168 9.64 4.77 1.80
CA PHE A 168 9.01 5.79 2.64
C PHE A 168 7.67 5.34 3.21
N TRP A 169 7.01 4.35 2.61
CA TRP A 169 5.81 3.77 3.21
C TRP A 169 6.10 2.93 4.45
N ILE A 170 7.31 2.37 4.53
CA ILE A 170 7.76 1.60 5.69
C ILE A 170 8.20 2.56 6.80
N GLN A 171 8.96 3.59 6.44
CA GLN A 171 9.46 4.62 7.38
C GLN A 171 8.31 5.49 7.91
N GLY A 172 7.41 5.92 7.03
CA GLY A 172 6.28 6.79 7.36
C GLY A 172 5.25 6.16 8.29
N ALA A 173 5.30 4.84 8.48
CA ALA A 173 4.44 4.16 9.45
C ALA A 173 4.87 4.42 10.91
N GLY A 174 6.11 4.88 11.12
CA GLY A 174 6.65 5.22 12.44
C GLY A 174 6.89 6.72 12.65
N ASP A 175 7.19 7.47 11.58
CA ASP A 175 7.57 8.88 11.65
C ASP A 175 6.82 9.73 10.62
N THR A 176 6.60 11.02 10.93
CA THR A 176 6.03 11.99 9.98
C THR A 176 7.13 12.86 9.38
N PHE A 177 7.25 12.89 8.05
CA PHE A 177 8.28 13.66 7.33
C PHE A 177 7.84 14.01 5.90
N ALA A 178 8.43 15.07 5.35
CA ALA A 178 8.31 15.45 3.94
C ALA A 178 9.48 14.90 3.11
N THR A 179 9.22 14.68 1.83
CA THR A 179 10.21 14.26 0.82
C THR A 179 10.03 15.11 -0.43
N VAL A 180 11.08 15.26 -1.23
CA VAL A 180 11.05 15.94 -2.54
C VAL A 180 11.47 14.97 -3.64
N ALA A 181 11.31 15.36 -4.92
CA ALA A 181 11.64 14.52 -6.07
C ALA A 181 13.01 13.80 -5.98
N ALA A 182 14.07 14.50 -5.55
CA ALA A 182 15.41 13.93 -5.40
C ALA A 182 15.48 12.75 -4.41
N ASP A 183 14.60 12.73 -3.41
CA ASP A 183 14.55 11.67 -2.40
C ASP A 183 14.02 10.35 -2.99
N HIS A 184 13.22 10.43 -4.06
CA HIS A 184 12.57 9.30 -4.76
C HIS A 184 13.35 8.79 -5.97
N ALA A 185 14.41 9.49 -6.37
CA ALA A 185 15.03 9.37 -7.68
C ALA A 185 15.74 8.04 -7.96
N ASN A 186 15.83 7.11 -6.99
CA ASN A 186 16.43 5.79 -7.18
C ASN A 186 15.49 4.70 -7.75
N CYS A 187 14.22 5.04 -7.95
CA CYS A 187 13.26 4.20 -8.66
C CYS A 187 12.47 5.06 -9.64
N SER A 188 12.76 4.94 -10.93
CA SER A 188 12.23 5.83 -11.98
C SER A 188 10.74 5.59 -12.22
N VAL A 189 10.30 4.33 -12.18
CA VAL A 189 8.86 3.99 -12.22
C VAL A 189 8.13 4.57 -11.01
N GLY A 190 8.75 4.51 -9.82
CA GLY A 190 8.21 5.12 -8.61
C GLY A 190 8.07 6.64 -8.75
N SER A 191 9.13 7.30 -9.20
CA SER A 191 9.18 8.75 -9.44
C SER A 191 8.13 9.19 -10.46
N TYR A 192 7.97 8.46 -11.56
CA TYR A 192 6.95 8.73 -12.57
C TYR A 192 5.53 8.56 -11.99
N THR A 193 5.24 7.42 -11.35
CA THR A 193 3.89 7.17 -10.78
C THR A 193 3.50 8.17 -9.70
N HIS A 194 4.46 8.78 -8.99
CA HIS A 194 4.22 9.85 -8.01
C HIS A 194 4.22 11.26 -8.63
N GLY A 195 4.35 11.38 -9.95
CA GLY A 195 4.26 12.66 -10.68
C GLY A 195 5.52 13.52 -10.64
N PHE A 196 6.65 13.01 -10.13
CA PHE A 196 7.90 13.78 -10.02
C PHE A 196 8.65 13.93 -11.34
N ILE A 197 8.57 12.93 -12.21
CA ILE A 197 9.20 12.93 -13.53
C ILE A 197 8.19 12.53 -14.60
N THR A 198 8.45 12.93 -15.83
CA THR A 198 7.69 12.50 -17.01
C THR A 198 7.98 11.06 -17.38
N LEU A 199 7.14 10.48 -18.22
CA LEU A 199 7.36 9.13 -18.73
C LEU A 199 8.60 9.07 -19.61
N GLU A 200 8.81 10.11 -20.42
CA GLU A 200 9.98 10.27 -21.29
C GLU A 200 11.27 10.28 -20.47
N GLU A 201 11.30 11.04 -19.38
CA GLU A 201 12.45 11.06 -18.46
C GLU A 201 12.68 9.69 -17.82
N ALA A 202 11.62 9.03 -17.34
CA ALA A 202 11.73 7.70 -16.73
C ALA A 202 12.24 6.64 -17.71
N ALA A 203 11.81 6.68 -18.97
CA ALA A 203 12.18 5.73 -20.01
C ALA A 203 13.68 5.78 -20.35
N THR A 204 14.37 6.89 -20.07
CA THR A 204 15.83 7.03 -20.28
C THR A 204 16.68 6.43 -19.15
N LYS A 205 16.08 5.96 -18.05
CA LYS A 205 16.81 5.53 -16.86
C LYS A 205 17.18 4.06 -16.92
N ASP A 206 18.32 3.73 -16.32
CA ASP A 206 18.92 2.39 -16.32
C ASP A 206 18.02 1.32 -15.70
N ASP A 207 17.23 1.64 -14.66
CA ASP A 207 16.30 0.67 -14.06
C ASP A 207 15.14 0.33 -14.99
N VAL A 208 14.65 1.30 -15.77
CA VAL A 208 13.61 1.05 -16.78
C VAL A 208 14.18 0.23 -17.93
N GLY A 209 15.39 0.55 -18.39
CA GLY A 209 16.12 -0.28 -19.37
C GLY A 209 16.27 -1.72 -18.90
N ALA A 210 16.77 -1.92 -17.67
CA ALA A 210 16.99 -3.25 -17.10
C ALA A 210 15.71 -4.11 -17.02
N VAL A 211 14.57 -3.52 -16.65
CA VAL A 211 13.31 -4.29 -16.58
C VAL A 211 12.74 -4.63 -17.96
N LEU A 212 12.98 -3.79 -18.98
CA LEU A 212 12.59 -4.06 -20.36
C LEU A 212 13.48 -5.13 -20.99
N GLU A 213 14.80 -5.02 -20.82
CA GLU A 213 15.79 -5.98 -21.30
C GLU A 213 15.60 -7.38 -20.69
N ALA A 214 15.22 -7.43 -19.40
CA ALA A 214 14.89 -8.69 -18.73
C ALA A 214 13.56 -9.30 -19.20
N GLY A 215 12.77 -8.60 -20.04
CA GLY A 215 11.41 -9.00 -20.41
C GLY A 215 10.45 -9.01 -19.22
N TRP A 216 10.78 -8.30 -18.13
CA TRP A 216 9.96 -8.28 -16.93
C TRP A 216 8.69 -7.46 -17.13
N VAL A 217 8.73 -6.43 -17.97
CA VAL A 217 7.60 -5.63 -18.46
C VAL A 217 7.74 -5.43 -19.96
N ASP A 218 6.63 -5.22 -20.66
CA ASP A 218 6.66 -4.74 -22.05
C ASP A 218 6.46 -3.21 -22.08
N GLN A 219 6.71 -2.61 -23.25
CA GLN A 219 6.56 -1.17 -23.44
C GLN A 219 5.11 -0.70 -23.22
N ALA A 220 4.12 -1.49 -23.66
CA ALA A 220 2.71 -1.14 -23.51
C ALA A 220 2.30 -1.01 -22.03
N ALA A 221 2.80 -1.92 -21.18
CA ALA A 221 2.59 -1.90 -19.74
C ALA A 221 3.16 -0.64 -19.09
N VAL A 222 4.30 -0.13 -19.59
CA VAL A 222 4.93 1.11 -19.10
C VAL A 222 4.15 2.34 -19.56
N MET A 223 3.72 2.38 -20.83
CA MET A 223 2.97 3.52 -21.39
C MET A 223 1.57 3.70 -20.78
N GLY A 224 0.95 2.61 -20.31
CA GLY A 224 -0.39 2.63 -19.71
C GLY A 224 -0.44 2.93 -18.22
N LEU A 225 0.70 3.19 -17.58
CA LEU A 225 0.77 3.32 -16.12
C LEU A 225 0.03 4.57 -15.62
N PRO A 226 -0.90 4.41 -14.65
CA PRO A 226 -1.44 5.52 -13.87
C PRO A 226 -0.31 6.28 -13.16
N HIS A 227 -0.39 7.61 -13.16
CA HIS A 227 0.50 8.49 -12.41
C HIS A 227 -0.29 9.64 -11.80
N VAL A 228 0.26 10.25 -10.75
CA VAL A 228 -0.30 11.45 -10.12
C VAL A 228 -0.12 12.65 -11.05
N ALA A 229 -1.22 13.28 -11.46
CA ALA A 229 -1.22 14.31 -12.49
C ALA A 229 -0.70 15.68 -12.03
N GLU A 230 -0.82 16.01 -10.74
CA GLU A 230 -0.62 17.38 -10.23
C GLU A 230 0.85 17.84 -10.16
N ARG A 231 1.81 16.95 -10.45
CA ARG A 231 3.26 17.20 -10.43
C ARG A 231 3.73 17.86 -9.11
N PRO A 232 3.72 17.10 -8.00
CA PRO A 232 4.04 17.62 -6.67
C PRO A 232 5.50 18.11 -6.56
N GLU A 233 5.73 19.13 -5.72
CA GLU A 233 7.09 19.51 -5.29
C GLU A 233 7.54 18.65 -4.10
N SER A 234 6.60 18.32 -3.22
CA SER A 234 6.89 17.46 -2.06
C SER A 234 5.76 16.50 -1.74
N VAL A 235 6.10 15.43 -1.02
CA VAL A 235 5.15 14.44 -0.50
C VAL A 235 5.42 14.23 0.98
N VAL A 236 4.37 14.31 1.79
CA VAL A 236 4.39 14.08 3.22
C VAL A 236 3.86 12.68 3.52
N TYR A 237 4.65 11.93 4.28
CA TYR A 237 4.32 10.62 4.83
C TYR A 237 4.15 10.73 6.34
N GLY A 238 3.34 9.85 6.94
CA GLY A 238 3.21 9.77 8.41
C GLY A 238 1.96 9.03 8.85
N PRO A 239 1.87 8.59 10.12
CA PRO A 239 0.73 7.84 10.64
C PRO A 239 -0.60 8.61 10.48
N LEU A 240 -1.66 7.92 10.07
CA LEU A 240 -2.99 8.52 9.93
C LEU A 240 -3.50 9.09 11.27
N ALA A 241 -3.23 8.39 12.37
CA ALA A 241 -3.67 8.77 13.71
C ALA A 241 -3.14 10.14 14.18
N GLU A 242 -2.06 10.64 13.57
CA GLU A 242 -1.41 11.91 13.91
C GLU A 242 -1.82 13.06 12.99
N ARG A 243 -2.72 12.81 12.02
CA ARG A 243 -3.08 13.81 11.02
C ARG A 243 -3.97 14.89 11.57
N ASN A 244 -3.66 16.12 11.15
CA ASN A 244 -4.47 17.31 11.41
C ASN A 244 -5.12 17.89 10.15
N THR A 245 -4.68 17.45 8.96
CA THR A 245 -5.17 17.85 7.65
C THR A 245 -5.63 16.61 6.88
N PRO A 246 -6.55 16.76 5.91
CA PRO A 246 -6.96 15.65 5.06
C PRO A 246 -5.77 15.06 4.28
N PRO A 247 -5.55 13.73 4.32
CA PRO A 247 -4.61 13.10 3.41
C PRO A 247 -5.22 12.97 2.01
N ASP A 248 -4.38 12.92 0.97
CA ASP A 248 -4.84 12.58 -0.38
C ASP A 248 -5.24 11.11 -0.45
N VAL A 249 -4.43 10.26 0.16
CA VAL A 249 -4.67 8.83 0.24
C VAL A 249 -4.19 8.24 1.56
N VAL A 250 -4.77 7.11 1.95
CA VAL A 250 -4.35 6.28 3.08
C VAL A 250 -3.87 4.93 2.56
N LEU A 251 -2.61 4.60 2.83
CA LEU A 251 -2.00 3.32 2.50
C LEU A 251 -2.02 2.38 3.72
N LEU A 252 -2.38 1.13 3.46
CA LEU A 252 -2.45 0.05 4.43
C LEU A 252 -1.54 -1.08 3.99
N ARG A 253 -0.80 -1.69 4.93
CA ARG A 253 -0.11 -2.96 4.75
C ARG A 253 -0.96 -4.07 5.33
N ILE A 254 -1.57 -4.90 4.49
CA ILE A 254 -2.60 -5.88 4.86
C ILE A 254 -2.15 -7.31 4.53
N ASN A 255 -2.85 -8.30 5.09
CA ASN A 255 -2.71 -9.71 4.73
C ASN A 255 -3.90 -10.19 3.86
N GLY A 256 -3.92 -11.49 3.54
CA GLY A 256 -5.00 -12.12 2.78
C GLY A 256 -6.39 -11.97 3.42
N LEU A 257 -6.49 -11.98 4.75
CA LEU A 257 -7.77 -11.78 5.43
C LEU A 257 -8.26 -10.33 5.25
N GLY A 258 -7.37 -9.34 5.40
CA GLY A 258 -7.70 -7.94 5.15
C GLY A 258 -8.11 -7.70 3.70
N LEU A 259 -7.43 -8.34 2.74
CA LEU A 259 -7.80 -8.25 1.32
C LEU A 259 -9.14 -8.92 1.01
N MET A 260 -9.45 -10.06 1.64
CA MET A 260 -10.76 -10.72 1.54
C MET A 260 -11.87 -9.76 1.97
N THR A 261 -11.78 -9.20 3.18
CA THR A 261 -12.78 -8.24 3.69
C THR A 261 -12.89 -7.00 2.81
N LEU A 262 -11.78 -6.46 2.32
CA LEU A 262 -11.78 -5.33 1.37
C LEU A 262 -12.48 -5.69 0.06
N LYS A 263 -12.25 -6.87 -0.49
CA LYS A 263 -12.87 -7.33 -1.74
C LYS A 263 -14.36 -7.63 -1.57
N ASP A 264 -14.78 -8.12 -0.41
CA ASP A 264 -16.20 -8.32 -0.10
C ASP A 264 -16.93 -6.98 0.08
N ALA A 265 -16.28 -5.99 0.72
CA ALA A 265 -16.79 -4.63 0.84
C ALA A 265 -16.79 -3.88 -0.51
N PHE A 266 -15.79 -4.11 -1.36
CA PHE A 266 -15.60 -3.45 -2.65
C PHE A 266 -15.29 -4.47 -3.75
N PRO A 267 -16.31 -5.17 -4.29
CA PRO A 267 -16.12 -6.25 -5.27
C PRO A 267 -15.38 -5.82 -6.53
N GLU A 268 -15.55 -4.58 -6.96
CA GLU A 268 -14.91 -4.02 -8.16
C GLU A 268 -13.51 -3.46 -7.89
N MET A 269 -12.99 -3.54 -6.66
CA MET A 269 -11.66 -3.00 -6.37
C MET A 269 -10.58 -3.75 -7.18
N PRO A 270 -9.71 -3.04 -7.91
CA PRO A 270 -8.62 -3.65 -8.65
C PRO A 270 -7.55 -4.20 -7.69
N ILE A 271 -6.94 -5.30 -8.10
CA ILE A 271 -5.81 -5.93 -7.41
C ILE A 271 -4.66 -6.04 -8.41
N GLU A 272 -3.61 -5.29 -8.17
CA GLU A 272 -2.54 -5.06 -9.14
C GLU A 272 -1.25 -5.79 -8.79
N GLY A 273 -0.55 -6.26 -9.81
CA GLY A 273 0.73 -6.97 -9.65
C GLY A 273 1.93 -6.03 -9.62
N LYS A 274 2.20 -5.39 -10.75
CA LYS A 274 3.34 -4.50 -10.95
C LYS A 274 2.99 -3.35 -11.89
N PRO A 275 3.56 -2.16 -11.66
CA PRO A 275 4.35 -1.78 -10.49
C PRO A 275 3.46 -1.47 -9.29
N GLN A 276 3.87 -1.84 -8.07
CA GLN A 276 3.06 -1.63 -6.86
C GLN A 276 2.64 -0.17 -6.65
N CYS A 277 3.48 0.79 -7.02
CA CYS A 277 3.28 2.21 -6.74
C CYS A 277 2.13 2.89 -7.50
N HIS A 278 1.63 2.31 -8.60
CA HIS A 278 0.54 2.95 -9.35
C HIS A 278 -0.82 2.95 -8.63
N ILE A 279 -1.02 2.10 -7.60
CA ILE A 279 -2.27 2.08 -6.83
C ILE A 279 -2.47 3.39 -6.05
N VAL A 280 -1.39 4.13 -5.78
CA VAL A 280 -1.44 5.47 -5.19
C VAL A 280 -2.10 6.45 -6.15
N ALA A 281 -1.67 6.46 -7.42
CA ALA A 281 -2.28 7.30 -8.45
C ALA A 281 -3.73 6.88 -8.76
N MET A 282 -4.04 5.59 -8.75
CA MET A 282 -5.42 5.11 -8.91
C MET A 282 -6.33 5.61 -7.78
N ALA A 283 -5.86 5.59 -6.54
CA ALA A 283 -6.62 6.10 -5.41
C ALA A 283 -6.76 7.61 -5.43
N LYS A 284 -5.66 8.35 -5.63
CA LYS A 284 -5.67 9.81 -5.61
C LYS A 284 -6.49 10.38 -6.77
N ASP A 285 -6.15 10.02 -8.01
CA ASP A 285 -6.66 10.72 -9.19
C ASP A 285 -7.95 10.12 -9.73
N ARG A 286 -8.20 8.82 -9.48
CA ARG A 286 -9.42 8.12 -9.95
C ARG A 286 -10.42 7.84 -8.82
N SER A 287 -10.08 8.17 -7.57
CA SER A 287 -10.92 7.93 -6.39
C SER A 287 -11.33 6.45 -6.21
N VAL A 288 -10.45 5.52 -6.59
CA VAL A 288 -10.68 4.07 -6.48
C VAL A 288 -9.87 3.47 -5.34
N VAL A 289 -10.52 2.70 -4.46
CA VAL A 289 -9.80 1.83 -3.51
C VAL A 289 -9.09 0.74 -4.31
N ALA A 290 -7.78 0.62 -4.19
CA ALA A 290 -6.99 -0.30 -5.00
C ALA A 290 -5.97 -1.05 -4.13
N ALA A 291 -5.78 -2.34 -4.41
CA ALA A 291 -4.76 -3.15 -3.75
C ALA A 291 -3.65 -3.56 -4.71
N SER A 292 -2.49 -3.89 -4.16
CA SER A 292 -1.42 -4.55 -4.89
C SER A 292 -0.85 -5.70 -4.09
N VAL A 293 -0.58 -6.80 -4.80
CA VAL A 293 0.14 -7.95 -4.25
C VAL A 293 1.64 -7.69 -4.07
N GLY A 294 2.12 -6.50 -4.43
CA GLY A 294 3.50 -6.06 -4.28
C GLY A 294 4.43 -6.58 -5.38
N CYS A 295 5.16 -5.67 -6.01
CA CYS A 295 6.07 -6.02 -7.08
C CYS A 295 7.40 -6.56 -6.53
N ALA A 296 8.10 -7.39 -7.32
CA ALA A 296 9.36 -8.02 -6.91
C ALA A 296 10.40 -6.98 -6.44
N LEU A 297 10.50 -5.85 -7.16
CA LEU A 297 11.42 -4.76 -6.82
C LEU A 297 11.05 -4.13 -5.46
N SER A 298 9.77 -3.83 -5.22
CA SER A 298 9.32 -3.26 -3.96
C SER A 298 9.63 -4.20 -2.79
N ARG A 299 9.33 -5.50 -2.91
CA ARG A 299 9.61 -6.50 -1.86
C ARG A 299 11.10 -6.57 -1.52
N SER A 300 11.97 -6.56 -2.53
CA SER A 300 13.42 -6.59 -2.32
C SER A 300 13.96 -5.35 -1.60
N ARG A 301 13.30 -4.19 -1.75
CA ARG A 301 13.75 -2.90 -1.24
C ARG A 301 13.14 -2.55 0.13
N THR A 302 11.93 -3.02 0.39
CA THR A 302 11.16 -2.71 1.61
C THR A 302 11.31 -3.78 2.69
N GLY A 303 11.67 -5.01 2.31
CA GLY A 303 11.66 -6.15 3.23
C GLY A 303 10.25 -6.61 3.62
N MET A 304 9.20 -6.17 2.92
CA MET A 304 7.83 -6.65 3.12
C MET A 304 7.76 -8.18 3.02
N ARG A 305 7.09 -8.81 4.00
CA ARG A 305 6.97 -10.27 4.05
C ARG A 305 6.13 -10.79 2.87
N SER A 306 6.32 -12.07 2.53
CA SER A 306 5.64 -12.71 1.40
C SER A 306 4.11 -12.63 1.46
N GLU A 307 3.54 -12.62 2.68
CA GLU A 307 2.10 -12.54 2.92
C GLU A 307 1.55 -11.11 2.90
N GLU A 308 2.42 -10.10 2.95
CA GLU A 308 2.01 -8.70 2.98
C GLU A 308 1.60 -8.22 1.60
N MET A 309 0.54 -7.43 1.57
CA MET A 309 0.03 -6.72 0.41
C MET A 309 -0.20 -5.26 0.80
N THR A 310 -0.36 -4.38 -0.18
CA THR A 310 -0.74 -2.99 0.09
C THR A 310 -2.12 -2.68 -0.44
N CYS A 311 -2.88 -1.87 0.28
CA CYS A 311 -4.12 -1.28 -0.18
C CYS A 311 -4.01 0.24 -0.04
N VAL A 312 -4.57 0.99 -0.98
CA VAL A 312 -4.66 2.44 -0.90
C VAL A 312 -6.11 2.86 -1.02
N ILE A 313 -6.56 3.67 -0.07
CA ILE A 313 -7.89 4.24 0.03
C ILE A 313 -7.80 5.74 -0.29
N PRO A 314 -8.66 6.28 -1.17
CA PRO A 314 -8.74 7.73 -1.37
C PRO A 314 -9.11 8.44 -0.05
N GLY A 315 -8.36 9.46 0.34
CA GLY A 315 -8.54 10.12 1.64
C GLY A 315 -9.95 10.72 1.81
N ALA A 316 -10.50 11.29 0.74
CA ALA A 316 -11.87 11.81 0.71
C ALA A 316 -12.95 10.73 0.91
N ARG A 317 -12.65 9.46 0.64
CA ARG A 317 -13.56 8.31 0.79
C ARG A 317 -13.31 7.51 2.07
N LEU A 318 -12.35 7.93 2.90
CA LEU A 318 -11.91 7.13 4.04
C LEU A 318 -13.05 6.77 5.01
N ALA A 319 -13.89 7.74 5.36
CA ALA A 319 -15.01 7.52 6.28
C ALA A 319 -16.03 6.50 5.71
N GLU A 320 -16.46 6.68 4.46
CA GLU A 320 -17.33 5.75 3.73
C GLU A 320 -16.73 4.33 3.71
N VAL A 321 -15.44 4.23 3.43
CA VAL A 321 -14.74 2.95 3.36
C VAL A 321 -14.69 2.25 4.72
N VAL A 322 -14.40 3.00 5.78
CA VAL A 322 -14.40 2.46 7.15
C VAL A 322 -15.79 1.96 7.56
N ASP A 323 -16.84 2.75 7.32
CA ASP A 323 -18.22 2.37 7.65
C ASP A 323 -18.62 1.07 6.93
N THR A 324 -18.27 0.96 5.64
CA THR A 324 -18.54 -0.23 4.82
C THR A 324 -17.76 -1.44 5.33
N LEU A 325 -16.48 -1.27 5.66
CA LEU A 325 -15.64 -2.35 6.19
C LEU A 325 -16.16 -2.90 7.51
N GLU A 326 -16.61 -2.04 8.43
CA GLU A 326 -17.18 -2.48 9.71
C GLU A 326 -18.45 -3.32 9.51
N ALA A 327 -19.33 -2.90 8.59
CA ALA A 327 -20.51 -3.66 8.24
C ALA A 327 -20.14 -5.03 7.65
N THR A 328 -19.19 -5.08 6.71
CA THR A 328 -18.70 -6.32 6.11
C THR A 328 -18.07 -7.25 7.15
N VAL A 329 -17.20 -6.74 8.04
CA VAL A 329 -16.62 -7.52 9.13
C VAL A 329 -17.70 -8.12 10.05
N GLY A 330 -18.80 -7.39 10.28
CA GLY A 330 -19.95 -7.91 11.03
C GLY A 330 -20.61 -9.12 10.34
N LEU A 331 -20.83 -9.02 9.02
CA LEU A 331 -21.39 -10.10 8.21
C LEU A 331 -20.45 -11.31 8.14
N ASP A 332 -19.16 -11.08 7.87
CA ASP A 332 -18.13 -12.12 7.81
C ASP A 332 -18.04 -12.90 9.13
N ARG A 333 -18.06 -12.19 10.27
CA ARG A 333 -18.04 -12.84 11.59
C ARG A 333 -19.28 -13.69 11.84
N MET A 334 -20.45 -13.23 11.42
CA MET A 334 -21.69 -14.00 11.56
C MET A 334 -21.62 -15.29 10.73
N MET A 335 -21.18 -15.21 9.48
CA MET A 335 -21.05 -16.36 8.60
C MET A 335 -19.93 -17.31 9.03
N ALA A 336 -18.78 -16.79 9.45
CA ALA A 336 -17.70 -17.59 10.02
C ALA A 336 -18.13 -18.32 11.30
N SER A 337 -18.96 -17.68 12.15
CA SER A 337 -19.51 -18.31 13.36
C SER A 337 -20.47 -19.44 13.01
N TYR A 338 -21.37 -19.21 12.05
CA TYR A 338 -22.26 -20.25 11.53
C TYR A 338 -21.45 -21.43 10.96
N ALA A 339 -20.52 -21.17 10.05
CA ALA A 339 -19.70 -22.20 9.42
C ALA A 339 -18.84 -22.97 10.44
N SER A 340 -18.30 -22.28 11.45
CA SER A 340 -17.55 -22.92 12.54
C SER A 340 -18.43 -23.80 13.43
N ALA A 341 -19.69 -23.41 13.67
CA ALA A 341 -20.64 -24.22 14.39
C ALA A 341 -21.07 -25.46 13.58
N ASP A 342 -21.30 -25.29 12.28
CA ASP A 342 -21.63 -26.39 11.37
C ASP A 342 -20.46 -27.38 11.22
N ALA A 343 -19.23 -26.88 11.14
CA ALA A 343 -18.02 -27.70 11.05
C ALA A 343 -17.87 -28.70 12.21
N LYS A 344 -18.32 -28.35 13.42
CA LYS A 344 -18.28 -29.24 14.61
C LYS A 344 -19.10 -30.52 14.43
N ARG A 345 -20.03 -30.57 13.47
CA ARG A 345 -20.76 -31.80 13.12
C ARG A 345 -19.87 -32.85 12.48
N PHE A 346 -18.70 -32.45 11.99
CA PHE A 346 -17.78 -33.29 11.22
C PHE A 346 -16.54 -33.74 12.02
N GLY A 347 -16.47 -33.44 13.32
CA GLY A 347 -15.36 -33.81 14.22
C GLY A 347 -14.33 -32.70 14.37
#